data_AF-A0A059LCG3-F1
#
_entry.id   AF-A0A059LCG3-F1
#
_cell.length_a   1.000
_cell.length_b   1.000
_cell.length_c   1.000
_cell.angle_alpha   90.00
_cell.angle_beta   90.00
_cell.angle_gamma   90.00
#
_symmetry.space_group_name_H-M   'P 1'
#
loop_
_entity.id
_entity.type
_entity.pdbx_description
1 polymer ?
#
loop_
_entity_poly.entity_id
_entity_poly.type
_entity_poly.pdbx_seq_one_letter_code
_entity_poly.pdbx_strand_id
1 'polypeptide(L)'
;LAQHSIPSCFGAVEPTAVFVPLKEALSAEHWEAVTTELFGPFQVITTYSDAELPLVLEACERMEAHLTAAVVSNDARFVDHVLANTVNGTTYAGIRARTTGAPQNHWFGPAGDPRGAGIGTPEAIRLVWSCHREIIRDIGPAADAADLVQS
;
A
#
# COMPACT_ATOMS: atom_id res chain seq x y z
N LEU A 1 -6.34 20.94 -23.94
CA LEU A 1 -5.09 21.74 -23.93
C LEU A 1 -5.08 22.88 -24.96
N ALA A 2 -5.76 22.75 -26.10
CA ALA A 2 -5.55 23.65 -27.24
C ALA A 2 -6.19 25.06 -27.16
N GLN A 3 -6.95 25.42 -26.11
CA GLN A 3 -7.76 26.66 -26.08
C GLN A 3 -7.73 27.41 -24.74
N HIS A 4 -6.75 27.13 -23.88
CA HIS A 4 -6.60 27.80 -22.58
C HIS A 4 -5.16 28.30 -22.43
N SER A 5 -4.99 29.52 -21.92
CA SER A 5 -3.67 30.01 -21.51
C SER A 5 -3.34 29.42 -20.14
N ILE A 6 -2.48 28.41 -20.10
CA ILE A 6 -2.00 27.79 -18.86
C ILE A 6 -0.68 28.47 -18.49
N PRO A 7 -0.55 29.04 -17.28
CA PRO A 7 0.72 29.59 -16.82
C PRO A 7 1.86 28.57 -16.90
N SER A 8 3.05 29.02 -17.30
CA SER A 8 4.22 28.14 -17.50
C SER A 8 4.72 27.44 -16.24
N CYS A 9 4.30 27.90 -15.06
CA CYS A 9 4.59 27.24 -13.78
C CYS A 9 3.74 25.98 -13.52
N PHE A 10 2.70 25.72 -14.33
CA PHE A 10 1.88 24.53 -14.22
C PHE A 10 2.19 23.50 -15.30
N GLY A 11 2.18 22.21 -14.93
CA GLY A 11 2.24 21.11 -15.87
C GLY A 11 0.94 20.99 -16.66
N ALA A 12 1.06 20.80 -17.98
CA ALA A 12 -0.08 20.67 -18.90
C ALA A 12 0.21 19.59 -19.93
N VAL A 13 -0.17 18.35 -19.62
CA VAL A 13 0.13 17.16 -20.42
C VAL A 13 -1.17 16.39 -20.66
N GLU A 14 -1.32 15.77 -21.83
CA GLU A 14 -2.45 14.88 -22.10
C GLU A 14 -2.32 13.56 -21.32
N PRO A 15 -3.43 12.88 -20.98
CA PRO A 15 -3.38 11.53 -20.45
C PRO A 15 -2.52 10.62 -21.33
N THR A 16 -1.40 10.18 -20.78
CA THR A 16 -0.35 9.49 -21.51
C THR A 16 -0.17 8.08 -20.94
N ALA A 17 -0.06 7.10 -21.83
CA ALA A 17 0.31 5.74 -21.47
C ALA A 17 1.49 5.29 -22.34
N VAL A 18 2.55 4.78 -21.71
CA VAL A 18 3.74 4.29 -22.40
C VAL A 18 3.88 2.80 -22.17
N PHE A 19 3.99 2.03 -23.24
CA PHE A 19 4.23 0.60 -23.17
C PHE A 19 5.71 0.30 -22.94
N VAL A 20 6.01 -0.53 -21.94
CA VAL A 20 7.36 -1.06 -21.67
C VAL A 20 7.26 -2.58 -21.48
N PRO A 21 8.00 -3.40 -22.24
CA PRO A 21 8.01 -4.86 -22.03
C PRO A 21 8.42 -5.22 -20.60
N LEU A 22 7.76 -6.19 -19.96
CA LEU A 22 7.96 -6.50 -18.54
C LEU A 22 9.43 -6.82 -18.19
N LYS A 23 10.11 -7.58 -19.05
CA LYS A 23 11.52 -7.93 -18.86
C LYS A 23 12.44 -6.72 -18.97
N GLU A 24 12.12 -5.77 -19.84
CA GLU A 24 12.85 -4.50 -19.95
C GLU A 24 12.58 -3.60 -18.75
N ALA A 25 11.33 -3.57 -18.27
CA ALA A 25 10.96 -2.82 -17.07
C ALA A 25 11.69 -3.32 -15.81
N LEU A 26 11.92 -4.63 -15.70
CA LEU A 26 12.66 -5.26 -14.60
C LEU A 26 14.18 -5.11 -14.69
N SER A 27 14.72 -4.67 -15.83
CA SER A 27 16.16 -4.53 -15.99
C SER A 27 16.74 -3.55 -14.96
N ALA A 28 17.94 -3.81 -14.47
CA ALA A 28 18.59 -2.91 -13.52
C ALA A 28 18.80 -1.50 -14.12
N GLU A 29 18.97 -1.41 -15.44
CA GLU A 29 19.15 -0.16 -16.18
C GLU A 29 17.89 0.70 -16.21
N HIS A 30 16.71 0.09 -16.36
CA HIS A 30 15.46 0.82 -16.57
C HIS A 30 14.59 0.94 -15.31
N TRP A 31 14.81 0.09 -14.30
CA TRP A 31 13.94 -0.04 -13.13
C TRP A 31 13.58 1.30 -12.50
N GLU A 32 14.58 2.10 -12.13
CA GLU A 32 14.37 3.39 -11.48
C GLU A 32 13.51 4.33 -12.33
N ALA A 33 13.80 4.43 -13.63
CA ALA A 33 13.03 5.29 -14.54
C ALA A 33 11.59 4.80 -14.70
N VAL A 34 11.37 3.49 -14.78
CA VAL A 34 10.04 2.90 -14.97
C VAL A 34 9.16 3.02 -13.72
N THR A 35 9.75 2.91 -12.53
CA THR A 35 9.01 2.96 -11.26
C THR A 35 9.02 4.32 -10.59
N THR A 36 9.65 5.33 -11.20
CA THR A 36 9.59 6.72 -10.70
C THR A 36 8.15 7.21 -10.71
N GLU A 37 7.66 7.67 -9.56
CA GLU A 37 6.34 8.27 -9.46
C GLU A 37 6.28 9.58 -10.25
N LEU A 38 5.37 9.64 -11.23
CA LEU A 38 5.00 10.87 -11.92
C LEU A 38 3.64 11.32 -11.42
N PHE A 39 3.61 12.38 -10.60
CA PHE A 39 2.40 12.93 -10.02
C PHE A 39 1.59 13.77 -11.05
N GLY A 40 1.18 13.12 -12.13
CA GLY A 40 0.50 13.70 -13.29
C GLY A 40 -0.23 12.64 -14.11
N PRO A 41 -0.82 13.01 -15.26
CA PRO A 41 -1.65 12.10 -16.04
C PRO A 41 -0.80 11.17 -16.93
N PHE A 42 0.03 10.35 -16.31
CA PHE A 42 0.95 9.42 -16.98
C PHE A 42 0.89 8.03 -16.34
N GLN A 43 1.02 6.98 -17.15
CA GLN A 43 1.16 5.60 -16.65
C GLN A 43 2.05 4.76 -17.56
N VAL A 44 2.70 3.75 -16.96
CA VAL A 44 3.38 2.68 -17.70
C VAL A 44 2.42 1.51 -17.86
N ILE A 45 2.40 0.91 -19.05
CA ILE A 45 1.64 -0.30 -19.36
C ILE A 45 2.62 -1.40 -19.76
N THR A 46 2.35 -2.63 -19.32
CA THR A 46 3.09 -3.82 -19.76
C THR A 46 2.13 -4.98 -19.99
N THR A 47 2.65 -6.09 -20.51
CA THR A 47 1.91 -7.35 -20.68
C THR A 47 2.74 -8.51 -20.16
N TYR A 48 2.06 -9.54 -19.65
CA TYR A 48 2.67 -10.77 -19.17
C TYR A 48 1.81 -11.96 -19.57
N SER A 49 2.43 -13.11 -19.74
CA SER A 49 1.76 -14.41 -19.88
C SER A 49 1.58 -15.10 -18.53
N ASP A 50 0.77 -16.16 -18.45
CA ASP A 50 0.59 -16.94 -17.21
C ASP A 50 1.92 -17.42 -16.60
N ALA A 51 2.90 -17.78 -17.45
CA ALA A 51 4.23 -18.20 -17.03
C ALA A 51 5.10 -17.05 -16.47
N GLU A 52 4.72 -15.80 -16.73
CA GLU A 52 5.43 -14.59 -16.33
C GLU A 52 4.80 -13.90 -15.11
N LEU A 53 3.73 -14.46 -14.53
CA LEU A 53 3.17 -13.97 -13.27
C LEU A 53 4.24 -13.82 -12.16
N PRO A 54 5.22 -14.73 -11.99
CA PRO A 54 6.30 -14.53 -11.02
C PRO A 54 7.10 -13.24 -11.23
N LEU A 55 7.29 -12.80 -12.48
CA LEU A 55 8.00 -11.55 -12.79
C LEU A 55 7.17 -10.32 -12.41
N VAL A 56 5.84 -10.39 -12.53
CA VAL A 56 4.95 -9.34 -12.05
C VAL A 56 5.03 -9.21 -10.52
N LEU A 57 5.03 -10.35 -9.82
CA LEU A 57 5.16 -10.37 -8.36
C LEU A 57 6.53 -9.84 -7.90
N GLU A 58 7.62 -10.21 -8.60
CA GLU A 58 8.96 -9.64 -8.37
C GLU A 58 8.97 -8.11 -8.54
N ALA A 59 8.33 -7.60 -9.60
CA ALA A 59 8.21 -6.16 -9.79
C ALA A 59 7.47 -5.49 -8.62
N CYS A 60 6.34 -6.06 -8.17
CA CYS A 60 5.60 -5.51 -7.04
C CYS A 60 6.39 -5.54 -5.73
N GLU A 61 7.18 -6.58 -5.49
CA GLU A 61 8.04 -6.71 -4.30
C GLU A 61 9.22 -5.72 -4.32
N ARG A 62 9.81 -5.47 -5.49
CA ARG A 62 10.99 -4.59 -5.62
C ARG A 62 10.65 -3.11 -5.47
N MET A 63 9.38 -2.71 -5.55
CA MET A 63 8.95 -1.33 -5.37
C MET A 63 9.16 -0.88 -3.92
N GLU A 64 9.59 0.37 -3.71
CA GLU A 64 9.82 0.91 -2.36
C GLU A 64 8.52 1.38 -1.67
N ALA A 65 7.47 1.66 -2.44
CA ALA A 65 6.21 2.22 -1.96
C ALA A 65 5.06 1.22 -2.08
N HIS A 66 4.40 0.92 -0.95
CA HIS A 66 3.33 -0.07 -0.85
C HIS A 66 2.00 0.57 -0.40
N LEU A 67 1.48 1.54 -1.15
CA LEU A 67 0.26 2.27 -0.79
C LEU A 67 -1.03 1.57 -1.25
N THR A 68 -1.39 1.69 -2.53
CA THR A 68 -2.60 1.06 -3.08
C THR A 68 -2.29 0.10 -4.22
N ALA A 69 -3.14 -0.91 -4.42
CA ALA A 69 -3.05 -1.84 -5.55
C ALA A 69 -4.44 -2.33 -5.97
N ALA A 70 -4.54 -2.91 -7.17
CA ALA A 70 -5.76 -3.50 -7.69
C ALA A 70 -5.48 -4.83 -8.41
N VAL A 71 -6.16 -5.90 -7.98
CA VAL A 71 -6.14 -7.22 -8.63
C VAL A 71 -7.47 -7.44 -9.32
N VAL A 72 -7.52 -7.17 -10.63
CA VAL A 72 -8.75 -7.25 -11.43
C VAL A 72 -8.95 -8.68 -11.94
N SER A 73 -9.59 -9.53 -11.14
CA SER A 73 -9.94 -10.90 -11.49
C SER A 73 -11.12 -11.39 -10.65
N ASN A 74 -11.89 -12.37 -11.16
CA ASN A 74 -12.89 -13.11 -10.39
C ASN A 74 -12.45 -14.56 -10.10
N ASP A 75 -11.25 -14.97 -10.53
CA ASP A 75 -10.67 -16.25 -10.14
C ASP A 75 -10.10 -16.14 -8.73
N ALA A 76 -10.75 -16.80 -7.77
CA ALA A 76 -10.36 -16.79 -6.37
C ALA A 76 -8.93 -17.33 -6.16
N ARG A 77 -8.50 -18.35 -6.91
CA ARG A 77 -7.15 -18.93 -6.74
C ARG A 77 -6.08 -17.95 -7.19
N PHE A 78 -6.33 -17.27 -8.32
CA PHE A 78 -5.43 -16.24 -8.81
C PHE A 78 -5.38 -15.05 -7.83
N VAL A 79 -6.53 -14.58 -7.37
CA VAL A 79 -6.62 -13.46 -6.42
C VAL A 79 -5.87 -13.79 -5.12
N ASP A 80 -6.15 -14.93 -4.50
CA ASP A 80 -5.49 -15.35 -3.26
C ASP A 80 -3.97 -15.48 -3.45
N HIS A 81 -3.53 -16.02 -4.59
CA HIS A 81 -2.12 -16.13 -4.91
C HIS A 81 -1.43 -14.76 -5.00
N VAL A 82 -2.03 -13.80 -5.69
CA VAL A 82 -1.46 -12.44 -5.80
C VAL A 82 -1.49 -11.71 -4.45
N LEU A 83 -2.60 -11.79 -3.72
CA LEU A 83 -2.74 -11.14 -2.41
C LEU A 83 -1.76 -11.70 -1.36
N ALA A 84 -1.47 -13.01 -1.41
CA ALA A 84 -0.51 -13.64 -0.50
C ALA A 84 0.95 -13.26 -0.80
N ASN A 85 1.24 -12.71 -1.98
CA ASN A 85 2.60 -12.41 -2.46
C ASN A 85 2.78 -10.92 -2.84
N THR A 86 1.98 -10.02 -2.25
CA THR A 86 2.10 -8.56 -2.43
C THR A 86 1.83 -7.83 -1.11
N VAL A 87 2.30 -6.58 -0.98
CA VAL A 87 2.38 -5.88 0.32
C VAL A 87 1.46 -4.66 0.45
N ASN A 88 0.94 -4.09 -0.65
CA ASN A 88 0.25 -2.79 -0.64
C ASN A 88 -0.87 -2.70 0.41
N GLY A 89 -0.79 -1.68 1.28
CA GLY A 89 -1.62 -1.57 2.48
C GLY A 89 -3.11 -1.37 2.22
N THR A 90 -3.49 -0.88 1.03
CA THR A 90 -4.89 -0.77 0.60
C THR A 90 -5.06 -1.41 -0.78
N THR A 91 -5.31 -2.72 -0.80
CA THR A 91 -5.46 -3.49 -2.04
C THR A 91 -6.92 -3.83 -2.31
N TYR A 92 -7.40 -3.50 -3.51
CA TYR A 92 -8.73 -3.90 -3.98
C TYR A 92 -8.61 -5.16 -4.84
N ALA A 93 -9.48 -6.14 -4.62
CA ALA A 93 -9.52 -7.37 -5.40
C ALA A 93 -10.94 -7.64 -5.92
N GLY A 94 -11.03 -8.21 -7.12
CA GLY A 94 -12.31 -8.50 -7.80
C GLY A 94 -12.39 -7.86 -9.19
N ILE A 95 -13.37 -8.27 -10.01
CA ILE A 95 -13.54 -7.72 -11.38
C ILE A 95 -13.82 -6.20 -11.42
N ARG A 96 -14.14 -5.58 -10.28
CA ARG A 96 -14.37 -4.13 -10.13
C ARG A 96 -13.29 -3.45 -9.27
N ALA A 97 -12.14 -4.09 -9.09
CA ALA A 97 -11.02 -3.51 -8.35
C ALA A 97 -10.53 -2.20 -8.98
N ARG A 98 -9.98 -1.31 -8.16
CA ARG A 98 -9.50 0.03 -8.51
C ARG A 98 -8.36 0.42 -7.57
N THR A 99 -7.56 1.42 -7.90
CA THR A 99 -6.45 1.89 -7.04
C THR A 99 -6.72 3.20 -6.30
N THR A 100 -7.83 3.88 -6.61
CA THR A 100 -8.19 5.20 -6.09
C THR A 100 -9.57 5.22 -5.44
N GLY A 101 -9.87 6.29 -4.70
CA GLY A 101 -11.19 6.51 -4.12
C GLY A 101 -11.50 5.54 -2.98
N ALA A 102 -10.59 5.47 -2.01
CA ALA A 102 -10.85 4.83 -0.72
C ALA A 102 -11.77 5.71 0.14
N PRO A 103 -13.04 5.33 0.36
CA PRO A 103 -13.92 6.05 1.28
C PRO A 103 -13.53 5.85 2.74
N GLN A 104 -14.10 6.68 3.61
CA GLN A 104 -13.82 6.71 5.05
C GLN A 104 -14.26 5.45 5.81
N ASN A 105 -15.07 4.57 5.21
CA ASN A 105 -15.61 3.39 5.87
C ASN A 105 -14.65 2.19 5.89
N HIS A 106 -13.45 2.31 5.31
CA HIS A 106 -12.38 1.32 5.45
C HIS A 106 -11.01 2.02 5.50
N TRP A 107 -9.98 1.25 5.84
CA TRP A 107 -8.61 1.74 5.95
C TRP A 107 -8.10 2.31 4.61
N PHE A 108 -7.36 3.42 4.68
CA PHE A 108 -6.47 3.88 3.62
C PHE A 108 -5.12 4.21 4.24
N GLY A 109 -4.04 3.66 3.69
CA GLY A 109 -2.69 3.83 4.17
C GLY A 109 -1.75 2.75 3.64
N PRO A 110 -0.43 2.96 3.75
CA PRO A 110 0.56 1.98 3.31
C PRO A 110 0.67 0.81 4.31
N ALA A 111 1.40 -0.22 3.91
CA ALA A 111 1.88 -1.29 4.78
C ALA A 111 3.40 -1.48 4.58
N GLY A 112 4.02 -2.37 5.36
CA GLY A 112 5.46 -2.63 5.30
C GLY A 112 6.35 -1.57 5.99
N ASP A 113 5.78 -0.49 6.52
CA ASP A 113 6.50 0.53 7.29
C ASP A 113 5.89 0.66 8.71
N PRO A 114 6.66 0.50 9.80
CA PRO A 114 6.16 0.69 11.18
C PRO A 114 5.68 2.12 11.46
N ARG A 115 6.02 3.08 10.59
CA ARG A 115 5.58 4.48 10.66
C ARG A 115 4.36 4.76 9.76
N GLY A 116 3.87 3.75 9.04
CA GLY A 116 2.74 3.87 8.13
C GLY A 116 1.50 4.43 8.82
N ALA A 117 0.95 5.52 8.28
CA ALA A 117 -0.25 6.15 8.82
C ALA A 117 -1.51 5.64 8.13
N GLY A 118 -2.56 5.42 8.91
CA GLY A 118 -3.91 5.23 8.40
C GLY A 118 -4.73 6.51 8.45
N ILE A 119 -5.83 6.54 7.70
CA ILE A 119 -6.83 7.61 7.80
C ILE A 119 -8.27 7.07 7.67
N GLY A 120 -9.24 7.81 8.22
CA GLY A 120 -10.67 7.57 8.06
C GLY A 120 -11.31 6.72 9.15
N THR A 121 -10.80 5.50 9.39
CA THR A 121 -11.44 4.55 10.32
C THR A 121 -11.14 4.84 11.80
N PRO A 122 -11.97 4.32 12.73
CA PRO A 122 -11.66 4.38 14.17
C PRO A 122 -10.29 3.78 14.52
N GLU A 123 -9.88 2.70 13.86
CA GLU A 123 -8.59 2.04 14.08
C GLU A 123 -7.44 2.93 13.62
N ALA A 124 -7.56 3.58 12.46
CA ALA A 124 -6.58 4.54 11.97
C ALA A 124 -6.39 5.71 12.93
N ILE A 125 -7.49 6.25 13.48
CA ILE A 125 -7.42 7.34 14.45
C ILE A 125 -6.71 6.88 15.73
N ARG A 126 -7.08 5.72 16.28
CA ARG A 126 -6.43 5.17 17.49
C ARG A 126 -4.94 4.90 17.24
N LEU A 127 -4.58 4.32 16.10
CA LEU A 127 -3.19 4.03 15.76
C LEU A 127 -2.35 5.31 15.63
N VAL A 128 -2.83 6.31 14.91
CA VAL A 128 -2.05 7.51 14.56
C VAL A 128 -2.07 8.56 15.68
N TRP A 129 -3.17 8.67 16.42
CA TRP A 129 -3.41 9.76 17.38
C TRP A 129 -3.55 9.31 18.84
N SER A 130 -3.19 8.06 19.15
CA SER A 130 -3.11 7.61 20.54
C SER A 130 -1.88 6.72 20.75
N CYS A 131 -1.63 6.38 22.01
CA CYS A 131 -0.64 5.38 22.36
C CYS A 131 -1.20 4.48 23.45
N HIS A 132 -0.68 3.25 23.55
CA HIS A 132 -0.99 2.38 24.66
C HIS A 132 -0.33 2.91 25.95
N ARG A 133 -1.10 2.96 27.03
CA ARG A 133 -0.62 3.29 28.38
C ARG A 133 -1.24 2.33 29.37
N GLU A 134 -0.46 1.36 29.83
CA GLU A 134 -0.88 0.45 30.89
C GLU A 134 -0.82 1.16 32.25
N ILE A 135 -1.87 0.99 33.08
CA ILE A 135 -1.94 1.58 34.42
C ILE A 135 -2.29 0.47 35.41
N ILE A 136 -1.30 0.09 36.22
CA ILE A 136 -1.46 -0.92 37.27
C ILE A 136 -1.65 -0.20 38.60
N ARG A 137 -2.76 -0.49 39.28
CA ARG A 137 -3.08 0.08 40.60
C ARG A 137 -3.06 -1.02 41.65
N ASP A 138 -2.14 -0.92 42.59
CA ASP A 138 -2.09 -1.73 43.80
C ASP A 138 -2.33 -0.81 45.00
N ILE A 139 -3.54 -0.85 45.54
CA ILE A 139 -4.05 0.15 46.52
C ILE A 139 -4.00 -0.41 47.96
N GLY A 140 -3.65 -1.68 48.13
CA GLY A 140 -3.48 -2.31 49.44
C GLY A 140 -4.74 -2.36 50.33
N PRO A 141 -4.57 -2.60 51.65
CA PRO A 141 -3.28 -2.84 52.32
C PRO A 141 -2.63 -4.16 51.88
N ALA A 142 -1.31 -4.24 51.97
CA ALA A 142 -0.62 -5.52 51.87
C ALA A 142 -1.08 -6.45 53.01
N ALA A 143 -1.04 -7.77 52.80
CA ALA A 143 -1.28 -8.73 53.88
C ALA A 143 -0.20 -8.58 54.98
N ASP A 144 -0.58 -8.76 56.24
CA ASP A 144 0.36 -8.77 57.36
C ASP A 144 1.46 -9.81 57.09
N ALA A 145 2.72 -9.42 57.29
CA ALA A 145 3.94 -10.15 56.92
C ALA A 145 4.15 -11.51 57.63
N ALA A 146 3.13 -12.08 58.29
CA ALA A 146 3.24 -13.30 59.07
C ALA A 146 3.28 -14.60 58.23
N ASP A 147 2.89 -14.58 56.94
CA ASP A 147 2.77 -15.81 56.12
C ASP A 147 3.54 -15.79 54.79
N LEU A 148 4.50 -14.88 54.57
CA LEU A 148 5.32 -14.92 53.35
C LEU A 148 6.43 -15.97 53.47
N VAL A 149 6.14 -17.20 53.00
CA VAL A 149 7.16 -18.24 52.78
C VAL A 149 8.01 -17.84 51.58
N GLN A 150 9.30 -17.56 51.81
CA GLN A 150 10.29 -17.50 50.73
C GLN A 150 10.44 -18.91 50.13
N SER A 151 10.00 -19.09 48.88
CA SER A 151 10.32 -20.27 48.05
C SER A 151 11.53 -19.99 47.16
#